data_AF-A0AAD7WE87-F1
#
_entry.id   AF-A0AAD7WE87-F1
#
_cell.length_a   1.000
_cell.length_b   1.000
_cell.length_c   1.000
_cell.angle_alpha   90.00
_cell.angle_beta   90.00
_cell.angle_gamma   90.00
#
_symmetry.space_group_name_H-M   'P 1'
#
loop_
_entity.id
_entity.type
_entity.pdbx_description
1 polymer ?
#
loop_
_entity_poly.entity_id
_entity_poly.type
_entity_poly.pdbx_seq_one_letter_code
_entity_poly.pdbx_strand_id
1 'polypeptide(L)'
;MQTVELIHTLEQCHNSMQTVGLIHTLEQCPNRMQTVGLIHTLEQCLNSMQTVGLIHTLEQCLKSIQTVGLIHTLEQCINRIQTVGLIHTLEQCLNSMQTVGLIHTLEQCLNRMQTVGLIHTLEQCLNSIQTVGLIHTLEQCLNRMQTVGLIHTLEQCLNSMQTVGLIHTLEQSLNSMQTVGLIHTLEQCLNSMQTVGLIHTLEQCLNRIQTVGLIHTLEQCLTSMQTVGLIHTLEQCFNSMQTVGLIHTLEQCLNSMQTVGLIHTLEKCLNKISANVCRLVS
;
A
#
# COMPACT_ATOMS: atom_id res chain seq x y z
N MET A 1 15.89 13.98 -37.57
CA MET A 1 15.00 14.88 -38.34
C MET A 1 14.33 15.82 -37.35
N GLN A 2 14.40 17.14 -37.59
CA GLN A 2 13.67 18.14 -36.80
C GLN A 2 12.48 18.60 -37.64
N THR A 3 11.26 18.36 -37.17
CA THR A 3 10.03 18.79 -37.85
C THR A 3 9.13 19.54 -36.88
N VAL A 4 8.53 20.62 -37.39
CA VAL A 4 7.48 21.40 -36.72
C VAL A 4 6.24 21.21 -37.58
N GLU A 5 5.38 20.26 -37.24
CA GLU A 5 4.23 19.89 -38.07
C GLU A 5 3.02 19.45 -37.23
N LEU A 6 1.85 19.52 -37.86
CA LEU A 6 0.63 18.83 -37.46
C LEU A 6 0.65 17.45 -38.15
N ILE A 7 1.08 16.40 -37.45
CA ILE A 7 1.28 15.06 -38.04
C ILE A 7 0.01 14.24 -37.82
N HIS A 8 -0.59 13.73 -38.91
CA HIS A 8 -1.83 12.94 -38.84
C HIS A 8 -1.57 11.44 -38.66
N THR A 9 -0.71 10.83 -39.46
CA THR A 9 -0.25 9.43 -39.25
C THR A 9 1.16 9.28 -39.81
N LEU A 10 2.06 8.60 -39.09
CA LEU A 10 3.39 8.26 -39.61
C LEU A 10 3.73 6.80 -39.25
N GLU A 11 3.90 5.97 -40.28
CA GLU A 11 4.11 4.51 -40.16
C GLU A 11 5.56 4.12 -39.82
N GLN A 12 6.58 4.87 -40.26
CA GLN A 12 7.99 4.58 -39.97
C GLN A 12 8.81 5.85 -39.77
N CYS A 13 9.55 5.93 -38.65
CA CYS A 13 10.52 7.01 -38.45
C CYS A 13 11.97 6.52 -38.69
N HIS A 14 12.94 7.45 -38.60
CA HIS A 14 14.39 7.19 -38.63
C HIS A 14 14.98 6.94 -37.22
N ASN A 15 16.21 6.42 -37.12
CA ASN A 15 16.95 6.13 -35.87
C ASN A 15 16.81 7.15 -34.72
N SER A 16 16.55 8.43 -35.01
CA SER A 16 16.19 9.44 -34.01
C SER A 16 15.22 10.50 -34.56
N MET A 17 14.26 10.93 -33.74
CA MET A 17 13.25 11.94 -34.10
C MET A 17 13.09 13.00 -33.01
N GLN A 18 12.97 14.27 -33.42
CA GLN A 18 12.65 15.41 -32.57
C GLN A 18 11.47 16.18 -33.16
N THR A 19 10.40 16.37 -32.39
CA THR A 19 9.18 17.05 -32.86
C THR A 19 8.63 18.04 -31.83
N VAL A 20 7.95 19.06 -32.34
CA VAL A 20 7.12 19.97 -31.54
C VAL A 20 5.79 20.13 -32.28
N GLY A 21 4.68 19.74 -31.65
CA GLY A 21 3.36 19.86 -32.29
C GLY A 21 2.33 18.82 -31.84
N LEU A 22 1.29 18.67 -32.67
CA LEU A 22 0.25 17.66 -32.52
C LEU A 22 0.63 16.43 -33.36
N ILE A 23 0.69 15.27 -32.72
CA ILE A 23 0.84 13.97 -33.37
C ILE A 23 -0.46 13.21 -33.12
N HIS A 24 -1.19 12.86 -34.18
CA HIS A 24 -2.43 12.12 -34.03
C HIS A 24 -2.14 10.62 -33.86
N THR A 25 -1.47 9.99 -34.81
CA THR A 25 -1.10 8.57 -34.68
C THR A 25 0.34 8.31 -35.09
N LEU A 26 1.02 7.48 -34.32
CA LEU A 26 2.35 6.99 -34.64
C LEU A 26 2.45 5.48 -34.37
N GLU A 27 2.76 4.70 -35.39
CA GLU A 27 2.81 3.24 -35.25
C GLU A 27 4.18 2.77 -34.74
N GLN A 28 5.29 3.25 -35.31
CA GLN A 28 6.62 2.80 -34.90
C GLN A 28 7.65 3.92 -34.70
N CYS A 29 8.19 3.97 -33.48
CA CYS A 29 9.38 4.77 -33.15
C CYS A 29 10.68 3.94 -33.23
N PRO A 30 11.70 4.42 -33.95
CA PRO A 30 13.06 3.89 -33.86
C PRO A 30 13.78 4.42 -32.63
N ASN A 31 15.08 4.15 -32.55
CA ASN A 31 15.87 4.13 -31.32
C ASN A 31 15.67 5.27 -30.30
N ARG A 32 15.36 6.52 -30.71
CA ARG A 32 15.13 7.63 -29.77
C ARG A 32 14.08 8.62 -30.28
N MET A 33 13.16 9.05 -29.42
CA MET A 33 12.21 10.12 -29.67
C MET A 33 12.28 11.21 -28.59
N GLN A 34 12.20 12.47 -29.01
CA GLN A 34 11.94 13.61 -28.15
C GLN A 34 10.77 14.43 -28.71
N THR A 35 9.74 14.66 -27.90
CA THR A 35 8.53 15.37 -28.33
C THR A 35 8.09 16.41 -27.32
N VAL A 36 7.63 17.57 -27.79
CA VAL A 36 6.87 18.53 -26.99
C VAL A 36 5.51 18.75 -27.64
N GLY A 37 4.42 18.40 -26.96
CA GLY A 37 3.07 18.60 -27.47
C GLY A 37 2.07 17.51 -27.11
N LEU A 38 1.06 17.34 -27.96
CA LEU A 38 -0.02 16.36 -27.78
C LEU A 38 0.23 15.17 -28.71
N ILE A 39 0.28 13.97 -28.14
CA ILE A 39 0.29 12.69 -28.87
C ILE A 39 -1.05 12.01 -28.57
N HIS A 40 -1.86 11.75 -29.60
CA HIS A 40 -3.14 11.07 -29.39
C HIS A 40 -2.94 9.56 -29.26
N THR A 41 -2.25 8.93 -30.22
CA THR A 41 -1.96 7.48 -30.15
C THR A 41 -0.51 7.20 -30.55
N LEU A 42 0.16 6.37 -29.76
CA LEU A 42 1.47 5.82 -30.06
C LEU A 42 1.46 4.31 -29.80
N GLU A 43 1.69 3.48 -30.82
CA GLU A 43 1.51 2.02 -30.70
C GLU A 43 2.78 1.26 -30.30
N GLN A 44 3.97 1.74 -30.69
CA GLN A 44 5.22 1.06 -30.36
C GLN A 44 6.41 2.01 -30.17
N CYS A 45 7.15 1.80 -29.07
CA CYS A 45 8.47 2.40 -28.89
C CYS A 45 9.55 1.39 -28.45
N LEU A 46 10.65 1.35 -29.21
CA LEU A 46 11.67 0.29 -29.09
C LEU A 46 12.76 0.55 -28.05
N ASN A 47 13.15 1.82 -27.78
CA ASN A 47 14.39 2.10 -27.05
C ASN A 47 14.29 3.25 -26.02
N SER A 48 13.93 4.46 -26.41
CA SER A 48 13.77 5.56 -25.44
C SER A 48 12.89 6.67 -25.96
N MET A 49 11.98 7.16 -25.13
CA MET A 49 11.12 8.31 -25.40
C MET A 49 11.26 9.34 -24.29
N GLN A 50 11.37 10.62 -24.67
CA GLN A 50 11.24 11.76 -23.77
C GLN A 50 10.12 12.67 -24.28
N THR A 51 9.11 12.93 -23.44
CA THR A 51 7.96 13.73 -23.84
C THR A 51 7.62 14.78 -22.80
N VAL A 52 7.28 15.98 -23.25
CA VAL A 52 6.64 17.01 -22.44
C VAL A 52 5.27 17.31 -23.06
N GLY A 53 4.19 17.00 -22.34
CA GLY A 53 2.83 17.27 -22.81
C GLY A 53 1.83 16.17 -22.49
N LEU A 54 0.82 16.01 -23.34
CA LEU A 54 -0.28 15.07 -23.16
C LEU A 54 -0.07 13.87 -24.11
N ILE A 55 -0.12 12.67 -23.55
CA ILE A 55 -0.20 11.41 -24.30
C ILE A 55 -1.57 10.81 -23.98
N HIS A 56 -2.43 10.66 -24.97
CA HIS A 56 -3.76 10.07 -24.74
C HIS A 56 -3.64 8.54 -24.65
N THR A 57 -3.05 7.89 -25.64
CA THR A 57 -2.81 6.44 -25.61
C THR A 57 -1.37 6.14 -25.99
N LEU A 58 -0.74 5.30 -25.18
CA LEU A 58 0.54 4.68 -25.50
C LEU A 58 0.41 3.17 -25.30
N GLU A 59 0.51 2.45 -26.41
CA GLU A 59 0.59 1.00 -26.44
C GLU A 59 2.07 0.62 -26.55
N GLN A 60 2.49 -0.38 -25.80
CA GLN A 60 3.81 -1.03 -25.81
C GLN A 60 5.06 -0.13 -25.75
N CYS A 61 5.83 -0.30 -24.68
CA CYS A 61 7.19 0.23 -24.59
C CYS A 61 8.23 -0.78 -24.11
N LEU A 62 9.35 -0.86 -24.83
CA LEU A 62 10.35 -1.91 -24.61
C LEU A 62 11.48 -1.54 -23.65
N LYS A 63 11.83 -0.26 -23.47
CA LYS A 63 13.05 0.12 -22.71
C LYS A 63 12.95 1.34 -21.78
N SER A 64 12.53 2.51 -22.22
CA SER A 64 12.49 3.65 -21.30
C SER A 64 11.57 4.77 -21.75
N ILE A 65 10.81 5.30 -20.81
CA ILE A 65 9.97 6.48 -20.99
C ILE A 65 10.29 7.48 -19.89
N GLN A 66 10.49 8.73 -20.30
CA GLN A 66 10.52 9.88 -19.41
C GLN A 66 9.45 10.87 -19.87
N THR A 67 8.47 11.17 -19.00
CA THR A 67 7.37 12.06 -19.35
C THR A 67 7.17 13.13 -18.28
N VAL A 68 6.95 14.37 -18.73
CA VAL A 68 6.39 15.44 -17.91
C VAL A 68 5.03 15.81 -18.49
N GLY A 69 3.95 15.51 -17.77
CA GLY A 69 2.59 15.83 -18.20
C GLY A 69 1.56 14.74 -17.90
N LEU A 70 0.54 14.64 -18.73
CA LEU A 70 -0.58 13.73 -18.55
C LEU A 70 -0.43 12.54 -19.50
N ILE A 71 -0.53 11.33 -18.96
CA ILE A 71 -0.72 10.09 -19.71
C ILE A 71 -2.11 9.56 -19.37
N HIS A 72 -3.01 9.49 -20.34
CA HIS A 72 -4.35 8.97 -20.08
C HIS A 72 -4.32 7.44 -20.01
N THR A 73 -3.79 6.77 -21.02
CA THR A 73 -3.66 5.31 -21.03
C THR A 73 -2.24 4.89 -21.40
N LEU A 74 -1.68 3.99 -20.61
CA LEU A 74 -0.41 3.33 -20.89
C LEU A 74 -0.57 1.81 -20.78
N GLU A 75 -0.43 1.13 -21.90
CA GLU A 75 -0.54 -0.32 -22.02
C GLU A 75 0.85 -0.92 -22.23
N GLN A 76 1.24 -1.86 -21.37
CA GLN A 76 2.51 -2.61 -21.40
C GLN A 76 3.82 -1.80 -21.39
N CYS A 77 4.64 -2.06 -20.37
CA CYS A 77 6.02 -1.58 -20.33
C CYS A 77 7.01 -2.65 -19.85
N ILE A 78 8.18 -2.75 -20.51
CA ILE A 78 9.13 -3.86 -20.31
C ILE A 78 10.40 -3.44 -19.53
N ASN A 79 10.57 -2.18 -19.13
CA ASN A 79 11.77 -1.82 -18.35
C ASN A 79 11.66 -0.62 -17.37
N ARG A 80 11.62 0.64 -17.84
CA ARG A 80 11.69 1.81 -16.94
C ARG A 80 10.72 2.92 -17.33
N ILE A 81 9.89 3.34 -16.38
CA ILE A 81 9.05 4.55 -16.50
C ILE A 81 9.50 5.56 -15.45
N GLN A 82 9.69 6.80 -15.89
CA GLN A 82 9.83 7.97 -15.02
C GLN A 82 8.82 9.03 -15.45
N THR A 83 7.91 9.39 -14.55
CA THR A 83 6.86 10.36 -14.87
C THR A 83 6.73 11.43 -13.80
N VAL A 84 6.58 12.68 -14.23
CA VAL A 84 6.10 13.77 -13.40
C VAL A 84 4.76 14.22 -13.95
N GLY A 85 3.67 13.97 -13.22
CA GLY A 85 2.33 14.36 -13.63
C GLY A 85 1.26 13.30 -13.32
N LEU A 86 0.20 13.30 -14.13
CA LEU A 86 -0.97 12.46 -13.94
C LEU A 86 -0.89 11.24 -14.88
N ILE A 87 -1.09 10.05 -14.32
CA ILE A 87 -1.34 8.82 -15.07
C ILE A 87 -2.76 8.37 -14.72
N HIS A 88 -3.66 8.33 -15.70
CA HIS A 88 -5.03 7.89 -15.44
C HIS A 88 -5.09 6.36 -15.37
N THR A 89 -4.61 5.65 -16.38
CA THR A 89 -4.60 4.19 -16.38
C THR A 89 -3.24 3.65 -16.79
N LEU A 90 -2.74 2.67 -16.03
CA LEU A 90 -1.57 1.87 -16.35
C LEU A 90 -1.88 0.39 -16.10
N GLU A 91 -1.87 -0.41 -17.15
CA GLU A 91 -2.27 -1.83 -17.04
C GLU A 91 -1.09 -2.72 -16.63
N GLN A 92 0.08 -2.56 -17.25
CA GLN A 92 1.19 -3.51 -17.08
C GLN A 92 2.56 -2.86 -16.98
N CYS A 93 3.33 -3.25 -15.96
CA CYS A 93 4.72 -2.87 -15.80
C CYS A 93 5.68 -4.00 -15.42
N LEU A 94 6.73 -4.18 -16.22
CA LEU A 94 7.79 -5.18 -16.04
C LEU A 94 9.16 -4.52 -15.89
N ASN A 95 9.41 -3.84 -14.76
CA ASN A 95 10.70 -3.81 -14.04
C ASN A 95 10.75 -2.67 -13.01
N SER A 96 10.62 -1.41 -13.44
CA SER A 96 10.71 -0.27 -12.51
C SER A 96 9.89 0.94 -12.93
N MET A 97 9.19 1.52 -11.95
CA MET A 97 8.43 2.76 -12.12
C MET A 97 8.81 3.76 -11.03
N GLN A 98 9.04 5.00 -11.44
CA GLN A 98 9.20 6.15 -10.56
C GLN A 98 8.24 7.25 -10.97
N THR A 99 7.36 7.67 -10.06
CA THR A 99 6.34 8.68 -10.36
C THR A 99 6.26 9.74 -9.28
N VAL A 100 6.15 10.99 -9.71
CA VAL A 100 5.73 12.12 -8.86
C VAL A 100 4.42 12.64 -9.41
N GLY A 101 3.33 12.48 -8.66
CA GLY A 101 2.01 12.96 -9.06
C GLY A 101 0.88 12.00 -8.72
N LEU A 102 -0.18 12.02 -9.53
CA LEU A 102 -1.39 11.23 -9.30
C LEU A 102 -1.41 10.02 -10.24
N ILE A 103 -1.70 8.85 -9.68
CA ILE A 103 -2.00 7.63 -10.42
C ILE A 103 -3.45 7.26 -10.07
N HIS A 104 -4.33 7.24 -11.05
CA HIS A 104 -5.73 6.87 -10.79
C HIS A 104 -5.86 5.35 -10.69
N THR A 105 -5.44 4.62 -11.72
CA THR A 105 -5.52 3.15 -11.71
C THR A 105 -4.20 2.54 -12.14
N LEU A 106 -3.77 1.52 -11.38
CA LEU A 106 -2.65 0.66 -11.71
C LEU A 106 -3.02 -0.81 -11.48
N GLU A 107 -3.08 -1.59 -12.56
CA GLU A 107 -3.53 -2.97 -12.48
C GLU A 107 -2.39 -3.93 -12.12
N GLN A 108 -1.27 -3.92 -12.85
CA GLN A 108 -0.18 -4.89 -12.65
C GLN A 108 1.22 -4.27 -12.60
N CYS A 109 2.02 -4.66 -11.60
CA CYS A 109 3.45 -4.37 -11.54
C CYS A 109 4.32 -5.57 -11.11
N LEU A 110 5.49 -5.75 -11.75
CA LEU A 110 6.29 -6.96 -11.62
C LEU A 110 7.71 -6.81 -11.03
N ASN A 111 8.10 -5.67 -10.45
CA ASN A 111 9.38 -5.60 -9.71
C ASN A 111 9.46 -4.48 -8.68
N ARG A 112 9.51 -3.20 -9.09
CA ARG A 112 9.71 -2.07 -8.17
C ARG A 112 8.88 -0.85 -8.54
N MET A 113 8.21 -0.29 -7.54
CA MET A 113 7.50 0.98 -7.66
C MET A 113 7.97 1.95 -6.59
N GLN A 114 8.24 3.19 -7.01
CA GLN A 114 8.48 4.32 -6.13
C GLN A 114 7.56 5.47 -6.52
N THR A 115 6.71 5.90 -5.59
CA THR A 115 5.72 6.94 -5.87
C THR A 115 5.71 8.01 -4.79
N VAL A 116 5.65 9.27 -5.21
CA VAL A 116 5.32 10.41 -4.36
C VAL A 116 4.03 11.03 -4.87
N GLY A 117 2.95 10.93 -4.10
CA GLY A 117 1.65 11.50 -4.44
C GLY A 117 0.46 10.62 -4.10
N LEU A 118 -0.60 10.75 -4.89
CA LEU A 118 -1.87 10.04 -4.67
C LEU A 118 -1.98 8.85 -5.61
N ILE A 119 -2.29 7.68 -5.04
CA ILE A 119 -2.68 6.49 -5.78
C ILE A 119 -4.13 6.20 -5.40
N HIS A 120 -5.04 6.21 -6.39
CA HIS A 120 -6.44 5.89 -6.11
C HIS A 120 -6.64 4.38 -6.03
N THR A 121 -6.25 3.63 -7.05
CA THR A 121 -6.40 2.18 -7.05
C THR A 121 -5.12 1.49 -7.48
N LEU A 122 -4.77 0.44 -6.74
CA LEU A 122 -3.69 -0.47 -7.06
C LEU A 122 -4.15 -1.92 -6.87
N GLU A 123 -4.23 -2.68 -7.96
CA GLU A 123 -4.83 -4.03 -7.92
C GLU A 123 -3.78 -5.10 -7.58
N GLN A 124 -2.69 -5.21 -8.36
CA GLN A 124 -1.72 -6.32 -8.21
C GLN A 124 -0.26 -5.89 -8.22
N CYS A 125 0.48 -6.35 -7.18
CA CYS A 125 1.89 -6.08 -7.02
C CYS A 125 2.69 -7.30 -6.54
N LEU A 126 3.77 -7.64 -7.25
CA LEU A 126 4.51 -8.89 -7.01
C LEU A 126 5.79 -8.77 -6.17
N ASN A 127 6.40 -7.59 -6.01
CA ASN A 127 7.74 -7.49 -5.40
C ASN A 127 7.95 -6.36 -4.36
N SER A 128 8.03 -5.09 -4.75
CA SER A 128 8.37 -4.01 -3.80
C SER A 128 7.72 -2.67 -4.15
N ILE A 129 7.06 -2.08 -3.16
CA ILE A 129 6.44 -0.76 -3.27
C ILE A 129 6.98 0.15 -2.19
N GLN A 130 7.37 1.36 -2.59
CA GLN A 130 7.71 2.47 -1.70
C GLN A 130 6.85 3.67 -2.07
N THR A 131 6.02 4.12 -1.13
CA THR A 131 5.09 5.23 -1.37
C THR A 131 5.18 6.29 -0.28
N VAL A 132 5.20 7.56 -0.70
CA VAL A 132 4.94 8.72 0.17
C VAL A 132 3.67 9.39 -0.32
N GLY A 133 2.59 9.32 0.46
CA GLY A 133 1.32 9.96 0.14
C GLY A 133 0.09 9.13 0.48
N LEU A 134 -0.98 9.32 -0.28
CA LEU A 134 -2.28 8.69 -0.04
C LEU A 134 -2.47 7.52 -0.98
N ILE A 135 -2.86 6.38 -0.43
CA ILE A 135 -3.34 5.20 -1.16
C ILE A 135 -4.80 5.01 -0.76
N HIS A 136 -5.73 5.10 -1.72
CA HIS A 136 -7.14 4.90 -1.42
C HIS A 136 -7.46 3.40 -1.34
N THR A 137 -7.17 2.65 -2.38
CA THR A 137 -7.44 1.21 -2.41
C THR A 137 -6.22 0.44 -2.86
N LEU A 138 -5.93 -0.64 -2.14
CA LEU A 138 -4.93 -1.63 -2.49
C LEU A 138 -5.48 -3.04 -2.31
N GLU A 139 -5.58 -3.80 -3.40
CA GLU A 139 -6.21 -5.12 -3.36
C GLU A 139 -5.19 -6.24 -3.06
N GLN A 140 -4.07 -6.33 -3.77
CA GLN A 140 -3.12 -7.45 -3.63
C GLN A 140 -1.62 -7.05 -3.61
N CYS A 141 -0.87 -7.64 -2.67
CA CYS A 141 0.59 -7.49 -2.56
C CYS A 141 1.31 -8.79 -2.15
N LEU A 142 2.44 -9.12 -2.81
CA LEU A 142 3.13 -10.43 -2.66
C LEU A 142 4.56 -10.40 -2.11
N ASN A 143 5.08 -9.28 -1.56
CA ASN A 143 6.40 -9.32 -0.89
C ASN A 143 6.66 -8.20 0.15
N ARG A 144 6.84 -6.94 -0.29
CA ARG A 144 7.29 -5.84 0.58
C ARG A 144 6.58 -4.53 0.27
N MET A 145 6.03 -3.92 1.31
CA MET A 145 5.50 -2.56 1.25
C MET A 145 6.14 -1.66 2.31
N GLN A 146 6.54 -0.46 1.88
CA GLN A 146 6.93 0.64 2.76
C GLN A 146 6.12 1.88 2.40
N THR A 147 5.33 2.37 3.36
CA THR A 147 4.46 3.53 3.12
C THR A 147 4.59 4.57 4.23
N VAL A 148 4.65 5.83 3.82
CA VAL A 148 4.47 6.99 4.70
C VAL A 148 3.24 7.75 4.23
N GLY A 149 2.16 7.73 5.03
CA GLY A 149 0.93 8.45 4.72
C GLY A 149 -0.34 7.70 5.09
N LEU A 150 -1.42 7.96 4.35
CA LEU A 150 -2.75 7.41 4.61
C LEU A 150 -3.04 6.25 3.66
N ILE A 151 -3.46 5.13 4.22
CA ILE A 151 -4.01 3.98 3.50
C ILE A 151 -5.48 3.88 3.92
N HIS A 152 -6.41 4.01 2.97
CA HIS A 152 -7.83 3.90 3.30
C HIS A 152 -8.26 2.44 3.37
N THR A 153 -8.07 1.67 2.30
CA THR A 153 -8.46 0.26 2.28
C THR A 153 -7.30 -0.60 1.80
N LEU A 154 -7.10 -1.72 2.50
CA LEU A 154 -6.15 -2.76 2.16
C LEU A 154 -6.79 -4.14 2.33
N GLU A 155 -7.02 -4.84 1.21
CA GLU A 155 -7.78 -6.09 1.22
C GLU A 155 -6.89 -7.33 1.41
N GLN A 156 -5.70 -7.41 0.78
CA GLN A 156 -4.79 -8.57 0.93
C GLN A 156 -3.29 -8.21 1.00
N CYS A 157 -2.53 -8.88 1.88
CA CYS A 157 -1.07 -8.73 1.98
C CYS A 157 -0.31 -10.03 2.32
N LEU A 158 0.77 -10.34 1.57
CA LEU A 158 1.60 -11.54 1.77
C LEU A 158 3.12 -11.25 1.78
N ASN A 159 3.64 -10.93 2.98
CA ASN A 159 4.97 -11.23 3.57
C ASN A 159 5.37 -10.16 4.61
N SER A 160 5.48 -8.89 4.20
CA SER A 160 5.92 -7.81 5.10
C SER A 160 5.39 -6.43 4.72
N MET A 161 4.84 -5.73 5.72
CA MET A 161 4.41 -4.33 5.62
C MET A 161 5.06 -3.47 6.70
N GLN A 162 5.55 -2.30 6.29
CA GLN A 162 6.02 -1.24 7.18
C GLN A 162 5.29 0.06 6.86
N THR A 163 4.57 0.60 7.82
CA THR A 163 3.76 1.81 7.61
C THR A 163 3.98 2.84 8.71
N VAL A 164 4.09 4.10 8.31
CA VAL A 164 3.99 5.26 9.21
C VAL A 164 2.79 6.09 8.77
N GLY A 165 1.74 6.12 9.58
CA GLY A 165 0.55 6.93 9.30
C GLY A 165 -0.77 6.27 9.68
N LEU A 166 -1.84 6.62 8.97
CA LEU A 166 -3.20 6.17 9.24
C LEU A 166 -3.57 5.03 8.31
N ILE A 167 -4.06 3.93 8.88
CA ILE A 167 -4.68 2.82 8.16
C ILE A 167 -6.15 2.78 8.60
N HIS A 168 -7.08 2.97 7.66
CA HIS A 168 -8.50 2.96 8.00
C HIS A 168 -9.03 1.52 8.08
N THR A 169 -8.87 0.74 7.03
CA THR A 169 -9.34 -0.65 7.02
C THR A 169 -8.25 -1.58 6.49
N LEU A 170 -8.04 -2.68 7.20
CA LEU A 170 -7.21 -3.80 6.77
C LEU A 170 -8.00 -5.10 6.97
N GLU A 171 -8.42 -5.73 5.87
CA GLU A 171 -9.32 -6.90 5.91
C GLU A 171 -8.57 -8.22 6.08
N GLN A 172 -7.37 -8.39 5.47
CA GLN A 172 -6.58 -9.63 5.60
C GLN A 172 -5.06 -9.37 5.69
N SER A 173 -4.36 -10.00 6.66
CA SER A 173 -2.90 -9.89 6.75
C SER A 173 -2.16 -11.20 7.11
N LEU A 174 -1.04 -11.49 6.40
CA LEU A 174 -0.20 -12.71 6.55
C LEU A 174 1.32 -12.40 6.66
N ASN A 175 1.98 -13.09 7.61
CA ASN A 175 3.39 -13.07 8.08
C ASN A 175 3.80 -11.94 9.06
N SER A 176 4.01 -10.70 8.60
CA SER A 176 4.57 -9.63 9.46
C SER A 176 4.10 -8.22 9.13
N MET A 177 3.68 -7.48 10.16
CA MET A 177 3.29 -6.07 10.06
C MET A 177 3.97 -5.22 11.13
N GLN A 178 4.53 -4.09 10.73
CA GLN A 178 5.09 -3.07 11.61
C GLN A 178 4.45 -1.71 11.31
N THR A 179 3.79 -1.11 12.31
CA THR A 179 3.08 0.16 12.12
C THR A 179 3.37 1.17 13.23
N VAL A 180 3.51 2.43 12.84
CA VAL A 180 3.48 3.58 13.74
C VAL A 180 2.32 4.48 13.32
N GLY A 181 1.28 4.59 14.14
CA GLY A 181 0.15 5.48 13.88
C GLY A 181 -1.22 4.94 14.30
N LEU A 182 -2.27 5.40 13.62
CA LEU A 182 -3.67 5.03 13.90
C LEU A 182 -4.09 3.90 12.97
N ILE A 183 -4.63 2.82 13.55
CA ILE A 183 -5.34 1.76 12.83
C ILE A 183 -6.81 1.83 13.28
N HIS A 184 -7.74 2.06 12.35
CA HIS A 184 -9.15 2.12 12.70
C HIS A 184 -9.75 0.71 12.80
N THR A 185 -9.67 -0.07 11.74
CA THR A 185 -10.22 -1.43 11.73
C THR A 185 -9.20 -2.41 11.18
N LEU A 186 -9.07 -3.55 11.87
CA LEU A 186 -8.25 -4.68 11.45
C LEU A 186 -9.08 -5.95 11.66
N GLU A 187 -9.48 -6.60 10.56
CA GLU A 187 -10.49 -7.68 10.63
C GLU A 187 -9.88 -9.08 10.78
N GLN A 188 -8.71 -9.36 10.18
CA GLN A 188 -8.04 -10.67 10.30
C GLN A 188 -6.49 -10.57 10.29
N CYS A 189 -5.82 -11.24 11.24
CA CYS A 189 -4.34 -11.27 11.35
C CYS A 189 -3.72 -12.66 11.49
N LEU A 190 -2.66 -12.98 10.71
CA LEU A 190 -1.90 -14.24 10.78
C LEU A 190 -0.35 -14.04 10.85
N ASN A 191 0.25 -14.58 11.93
CA ASN A 191 1.66 -14.65 12.38
C ASN A 191 2.17 -13.56 13.36
N SER A 192 2.44 -12.32 12.93
CA SER A 192 3.04 -11.32 13.84
C SER A 192 2.69 -9.86 13.52
N MET A 193 2.30 -9.11 14.55
CA MET A 193 2.06 -7.67 14.48
C MET A 193 2.85 -6.90 15.56
N GLN A 194 3.49 -5.80 15.15
CA GLN A 194 4.11 -4.83 16.04
C GLN A 194 3.55 -3.44 15.76
N THR A 195 2.93 -2.82 16.76
CA THR A 195 2.28 -1.52 16.58
C THR A 195 2.64 -0.53 17.71
N VAL A 196 2.88 0.72 17.33
CA VAL A 196 2.94 1.85 18.26
C VAL A 196 1.84 2.85 17.86
N GLY A 197 0.83 3.01 18.71
CA GLY A 197 -0.25 3.96 18.47
C GLY A 197 -1.64 3.51 18.93
N LEU A 198 -2.67 4.10 18.31
CA LEU A 198 -4.08 3.83 18.60
C LEU A 198 -4.59 2.74 17.66
N ILE A 199 -5.23 1.71 18.23
CA ILE A 199 -6.00 0.72 17.48
C ILE A 199 -7.44 0.83 17.96
N HIS A 200 -8.37 1.14 17.05
CA HIS A 200 -9.77 1.28 17.43
C HIS A 200 -10.43 -0.09 17.53
N THR A 201 -10.41 -0.87 16.46
CA THR A 201 -11.01 -2.20 16.46
C THR A 201 -10.01 -3.22 15.91
N LEU A 202 -9.90 -4.34 16.62
CA LEU A 202 -9.14 -5.50 16.19
C LEU A 202 -10.01 -6.76 16.34
N GLU A 203 -10.37 -7.34 15.20
CA GLU A 203 -11.16 -8.56 15.11
C GLU A 203 -10.21 -9.71 14.73
N GLN A 204 -10.34 -10.85 15.41
CA GLN A 204 -9.62 -12.12 15.18
C GLN A 204 -8.08 -12.10 14.97
N CYS A 205 -7.34 -12.63 15.96
CA CYS A 205 -5.87 -12.69 15.95
C CYS A 205 -5.28 -14.12 16.01
N LEU A 206 -4.30 -14.45 15.15
CA LEU A 206 -3.52 -15.71 15.19
C LEU A 206 -1.99 -15.47 15.36
N ASN A 207 -1.41 -16.01 16.45
CA ASN A 207 -0.01 -15.99 16.93
C ASN A 207 0.44 -14.87 17.90
N ARG A 208 1.00 -13.74 17.41
CA ARG A 208 1.75 -12.80 18.27
C ARG A 208 1.40 -11.33 18.01
N ILE A 209 0.99 -10.63 19.06
CA ILE A 209 0.77 -9.18 19.05
C ILE A 209 1.69 -8.51 20.06
N GLN A 210 2.38 -7.46 19.63
CA GLN A 210 3.11 -6.54 20.47
C GLN A 210 2.62 -5.11 20.21
N THR A 211 2.02 -4.49 21.22
CA THR A 211 1.45 -3.15 21.08
C THR A 211 1.94 -2.22 22.19
N VAL A 212 2.22 -0.98 21.82
CA VAL A 212 2.38 0.14 22.75
C VAL A 212 1.34 1.20 22.41
N GLY A 213 0.35 1.40 23.27
CA GLY A 213 -0.69 2.43 23.06
C GLY A 213 -2.09 2.03 23.54
N LEU A 214 -3.11 2.66 22.96
CA LEU A 214 -4.51 2.46 23.30
C LEU A 214 -5.13 1.46 22.33
N ILE A 215 -5.81 0.44 22.86
CA ILE A 215 -6.67 -0.48 22.11
C ILE A 215 -8.09 -0.25 22.61
N HIS A 216 -9.01 0.15 21.74
CA HIS A 216 -10.39 0.39 22.15
C HIS A 216 -11.17 -0.93 22.25
N THR A 217 -11.18 -1.74 21.20
CA THR A 217 -11.88 -3.02 21.20
C THR A 217 -11.00 -4.13 20.63
N LEU A 218 -10.99 -5.28 21.31
CA LEU A 218 -10.36 -6.52 20.84
C LEU A 218 -11.32 -7.68 21.08
N GLU A 219 -11.80 -8.33 20.00
CA GLU A 219 -12.91 -9.29 20.08
C GLU A 219 -12.50 -10.78 20.18
N GLN A 220 -11.31 -11.19 19.69
CA GLN A 220 -10.83 -12.58 19.77
C GLN A 220 -9.28 -12.73 19.63
N CYS A 221 -8.63 -13.59 20.45
CA CYS A 221 -7.18 -13.87 20.35
C CYS A 221 -6.76 -15.33 20.70
N LEU A 222 -5.81 -15.93 19.94
CA LEU A 222 -5.49 -17.39 20.00
C LEU A 222 -4.05 -17.83 20.35
N THR A 223 -3.11 -17.00 20.83
CA THR A 223 -1.80 -17.53 21.32
C THR A 223 -1.04 -16.66 22.33
N SER A 224 -0.62 -15.45 21.94
CA SER A 224 0.17 -14.56 22.81
C SER A 224 -0.01 -13.08 22.50
N MET A 225 -0.19 -12.28 23.56
CA MET A 225 -0.27 -10.82 23.47
C MET A 225 0.64 -10.17 24.52
N GLN A 226 1.41 -9.18 24.08
CA GLN A 226 2.16 -8.27 24.93
C GLN A 226 1.68 -6.85 24.66
N THR A 227 1.19 -6.18 25.69
CA THR A 227 0.78 -4.78 25.57
C THR A 227 1.35 -3.91 26.67
N VAL A 228 1.60 -2.65 26.32
CA VAL A 228 1.84 -1.56 27.26
C VAL A 228 0.86 -0.45 26.93
N GLY A 229 -0.12 -0.20 27.81
CA GLY A 229 -1.11 0.86 27.62
C GLY A 229 -2.51 0.50 28.11
N LEU A 230 -3.52 1.18 27.56
CA LEU A 230 -4.92 1.02 27.96
C LEU A 230 -5.64 0.11 26.97
N ILE A 231 -6.38 -0.87 27.49
CA ILE A 231 -7.35 -1.65 26.72
C ILE A 231 -8.74 -1.30 27.26
N HIS A 232 -9.64 -0.79 26.42
CA HIS A 232 -10.99 -0.44 26.86
C HIS A 232 -11.88 -1.68 26.97
N THR A 233 -11.98 -2.45 25.90
CA THR A 233 -12.77 -3.68 25.87
C THR A 233 -11.94 -4.82 25.31
N LEU A 234 -11.97 -5.95 26.02
CA LEU A 234 -11.36 -7.20 25.60
C LEU A 234 -12.36 -8.33 25.78
N GLU A 235 -12.78 -8.91 24.66
CA GLU A 235 -13.71 -10.04 24.60
C GLU A 235 -12.90 -11.28 24.15
N GLN A 236 -13.02 -12.38 24.90
CA GLN A 236 -12.45 -13.71 24.63
C GLN A 236 -10.92 -13.82 24.45
N CYS A 237 -10.23 -14.65 25.28
CA CYS A 237 -8.77 -14.89 25.18
C CYS A 237 -8.34 -16.35 25.35
N PHE A 238 -7.37 -16.86 24.57
CA PHE A 238 -6.75 -18.19 24.77
C PHE A 238 -5.20 -18.24 24.64
N ASN A 239 -4.56 -18.98 25.58
CA ASN A 239 -3.12 -19.25 25.88
C ASN A 239 -2.38 -18.30 26.84
N SER A 240 -1.89 -17.12 26.41
CA SER A 240 -1.03 -16.26 27.25
C SER A 240 -1.19 -14.76 26.99
N MET A 241 -1.29 -13.97 28.06
CA MET A 241 -1.30 -12.49 27.98
C MET A 241 -0.35 -11.88 29.00
N GLN A 242 0.44 -10.90 28.56
CA GLN A 242 1.24 -10.01 29.39
C GLN A 242 0.81 -8.57 29.12
N THR A 243 0.41 -7.86 30.17
CA THR A 243 -0.02 -6.47 30.06
C THR A 243 0.58 -5.60 31.16
N VAL A 244 0.94 -4.37 30.80
CA VAL A 244 1.27 -3.30 31.73
C VAL A 244 0.32 -2.13 31.42
N GLY A 245 -0.66 -1.90 32.30
CA GLY A 245 -1.63 -0.81 32.13
C GLY A 245 -3.06 -1.14 32.59
N LEU A 246 -4.03 -0.34 32.15
CA LEU A 246 -5.43 -0.43 32.56
C LEU A 246 -6.22 -1.29 31.56
N ILE A 247 -6.98 -2.27 32.05
CA ILE A 247 -8.04 -2.94 31.29
C ILE A 247 -9.38 -2.48 31.88
N HIS A 248 -10.25 -1.86 31.08
CA HIS A 248 -11.54 -1.39 31.58
C HIS A 248 -12.56 -2.53 31.66
N THR A 249 -12.78 -3.23 30.56
CA THR A 249 -13.71 -4.36 30.50
C THR A 249 -13.00 -5.59 29.99
N LEU A 250 -13.18 -6.71 30.69
CA LEU A 250 -12.64 -8.01 30.32
C LEU A 250 -13.73 -9.07 30.40
N GLU A 251 -14.10 -9.63 29.26
CA GLU A 251 -15.12 -10.66 29.14
C GLU A 251 -14.48 -11.98 28.69
N GLN A 252 -14.49 -13.00 29.55
CA GLN A 252 -13.99 -14.36 29.34
C GLN A 252 -12.46 -14.51 29.09
N CYS A 253 -11.72 -15.13 30.03
CA CYS A 253 -10.26 -15.41 29.89
C CYS A 253 -9.81 -16.87 30.11
N LEU A 254 -8.87 -17.40 29.30
CA LEU A 254 -8.33 -18.78 29.43
C LEU A 254 -6.80 -18.91 29.66
N ASN A 255 -6.42 -20.01 30.32
CA ASN A 255 -5.09 -20.51 30.74
C ASN A 255 -4.19 -19.61 31.60
N SER A 256 -3.60 -18.52 31.09
CA SER A 256 -2.61 -17.73 31.86
C SER A 256 -2.59 -16.22 31.53
N MET A 257 -2.60 -15.39 32.57
CA MET A 257 -2.46 -13.93 32.46
C MET A 257 -1.47 -13.38 33.50
N GLN A 258 -0.58 -12.50 33.04
CA GLN A 258 0.28 -11.67 33.88
C GLN A 258 -0.06 -10.21 33.63
N THR A 259 -0.44 -9.50 34.69
CA THR A 259 -0.79 -8.08 34.60
C THR A 259 -0.08 -7.26 35.68
N VAL A 260 0.45 -6.12 35.25
CA VAL A 260 0.91 -5.04 36.14
C VAL A 260 0.03 -3.82 35.85
N GLY A 261 -1.10 -3.73 36.54
CA GLY A 261 -2.06 -2.63 36.37
C GLY A 261 -3.46 -3.02 36.83
N LEU A 262 -4.42 -2.11 36.65
CA LEU A 262 -5.79 -2.27 37.15
C LEU A 262 -6.68 -2.96 36.10
N ILE A 263 -7.55 -3.86 36.55
CA ILE A 263 -8.69 -4.36 35.79
C ILE A 263 -9.95 -3.81 36.46
N HIS A 264 -10.81 -3.09 35.73
CA HIS A 264 -12.00 -2.45 36.31
C HIS A 264 -13.19 -3.42 36.39
N THR A 265 -13.54 -4.07 35.28
CA THR A 265 -14.65 -5.04 35.18
C THR A 265 -14.13 -6.39 34.67
N LEU A 266 -14.57 -7.49 35.28
CA LEU A 266 -14.23 -8.85 34.88
C LEU A 266 -15.45 -9.75 34.89
N GLU A 267 -15.86 -10.24 33.71
CA GLU A 267 -16.99 -11.17 33.56
C GLU A 267 -16.49 -12.53 33.06
N LYS A 268 -16.40 -13.50 33.99
CA LYS A 268 -16.00 -14.92 33.85
C LYS A 268 -14.52 -15.25 33.54
N CYS A 269 -14.06 -16.26 34.29
CA CYS A 269 -12.88 -17.15 34.13
C CYS A 269 -11.53 -16.79 34.78
N LEU A 270 -10.92 -17.80 35.45
CA LEU A 270 -9.47 -18.03 35.63
C LEU A 270 -9.07 -19.49 35.93
N ASN A 271 -7.97 -19.93 35.30
CA ASN A 271 -7.12 -21.05 35.78
C ASN A 271 -5.88 -20.54 36.57
N LYS A 272 -5.19 -19.47 36.10
CA LYS A 272 -4.07 -18.79 36.79
C LYS A 272 -4.01 -17.29 36.45
N ILE A 273 -4.05 -16.42 37.48
CA ILE A 273 -3.60 -15.02 37.41
C ILE A 273 -2.38 -14.81 38.30
N SER A 274 -1.43 -14.03 37.80
CA SER A 274 -0.48 -13.30 38.64
C SER A 274 -0.69 -11.80 38.41
N ALA A 275 -1.17 -11.09 39.44
CA ALA A 275 -1.45 -9.66 39.40
C ALA A 275 -0.88 -8.98 40.66
N ASN A 276 -0.20 -7.84 40.48
CA ASN A 276 0.39 -7.08 41.60
C ASN A 276 -0.55 -5.98 42.16
N VAL A 277 -1.65 -5.63 41.47
CA VAL A 277 -2.70 -4.74 41.96
C VAL A 277 -4.02 -5.16 41.31
N CYS A 278 -5.01 -5.62 42.08
CA CYS A 278 -6.31 -6.01 41.55
C CYS A 278 -7.41 -5.37 42.39
N ARG A 279 -8.28 -4.55 41.81
CA ARG A 279 -9.56 -4.15 42.43
C ARG A 279 -10.68 -4.67 41.55
N LEU A 280 -11.14 -5.89 41.84
CA LEU A 280 -12.37 -6.40 41.26
C LEU A 280 -13.54 -5.60 41.82
N VAL A 281 -14.32 -4.97 40.94
CA VAL A 281 -15.70 -4.60 41.24
C VAL A 281 -16.55 -5.61 40.47
N SER A 282 -17.10 -6.56 41.21
CA SER A 282 -18.06 -7.56 40.73
C SER A 282 -19.45 -6.96 40.60
#